data_AF-A0A522S976-F1
#
_entry.id   AF-A0A522S976-F1
#
_cell.length_a   1.000
_cell.length_b   1.000
_cell.length_c   1.000
_cell.angle_alpha   90.00
_cell.angle_beta   90.00
_cell.angle_gamma   90.00
#
_symmetry.space_group_name_H-M   'P 1'
#
loop_
_entity.id
_entity.type
_entity.pdbx_description
1 polymer ?
#
loop_
_entity_poly.entity_id
_entity_poly.type
_entity_poly.pdbx_seq_one_letter_code
_entity_poly.pdbx_strand_id
1 'polypeptide(L)'
;KVDVTGTSIGKGFQGVIKRHNFGGGRATHGNSVSHRTHGSTGQRQDPGKVFKGKKMAGHMGDVRVTTQNVEVVSTDVERGLILIRGSVPGAKGAWIVVRDAVKVELPKDAPKPAALRAAKTEAAPANEGAE
;
A
#
# COMPACT_ATOMS: atom_id res chain seq x y z
N LYS A 1 11.89 1.57 -13.82
CA LYS A 1 11.31 1.52 -12.45
C LYS A 1 9.94 2.20 -12.49
N VAL A 2 9.02 1.78 -11.63
CA VAL A 2 7.63 2.28 -11.60
C VAL A 2 7.22 2.67 -10.18
N ASP A 3 6.24 3.56 -10.07
CA ASP A 3 5.54 3.84 -8.82
C ASP A 3 4.20 3.09 -8.81
N VAL A 4 3.91 2.40 -7.72
CA VAL A 4 2.71 1.59 -7.56
C VAL A 4 1.83 2.20 -6.48
N THR A 5 0.63 2.62 -6.84
CA THR A 5 -0.33 3.25 -5.92
C THR A 5 -1.55 2.37 -5.73
N GLY A 6 -1.97 2.20 -4.48
CA GLY A 6 -3.16 1.41 -4.13
C GLY A 6 -3.70 1.79 -2.76
N THR A 7 -4.86 1.25 -2.43
CA THR A 7 -5.44 1.39 -1.08
C THR A 7 -4.83 0.34 -0.17
N SER A 8 -4.19 0.77 0.91
CA SER A 8 -3.58 -0.12 1.90
C SER A 8 -4.62 -0.99 2.61
N ILE A 9 -4.23 -2.20 3.04
CA ILE A 9 -5.12 -3.12 3.75
C ILE A 9 -5.63 -2.45 5.04
N GLY A 10 -6.95 -2.32 5.16
CA GLY A 10 -7.63 -1.87 6.36
C GLY A 10 -7.40 -2.81 7.53
N LYS A 11 -6.97 -2.27 8.67
CA LYS A 11 -6.83 -3.00 9.94
C LYS A 11 -7.87 -2.55 10.97
N GLY A 12 -8.82 -1.69 10.60
CA GLY A 12 -9.84 -1.16 11.52
C GLY A 12 -9.24 -0.27 12.62
N PHE A 13 -9.89 -0.24 13.79
CA PHE A 13 -9.39 0.50 14.95
C PHE A 13 -8.23 -0.23 15.60
N GLN A 14 -7.05 0.38 15.61
CA GLN A 14 -5.83 -0.21 16.16
C GLN A 14 -5.31 0.60 17.35
N GLY A 15 -4.79 -0.14 18.34
CA GLY A 15 -4.10 0.43 19.50
C GLY A 15 -2.75 1.06 19.12
N VAL A 16 -2.21 1.85 20.05
CA VAL A 16 -0.97 2.65 19.84
C VAL A 16 0.26 1.82 19.47
N ILE A 17 0.40 0.62 20.02
CA ILE A 17 1.53 -0.26 19.75
C ILE A 17 1.54 -0.68 18.28
N LYS A 18 0.41 -1.18 17.76
CA LYS A 18 0.34 -1.66 16.37
C LYS A 18 0.28 -0.52 15.35
N ARG A 19 -0.29 0.63 15.72
CA ARG A 19 -0.42 1.79 14.83
C ARG A 19 0.87 2.60 14.71
N HIS A 20 1.62 2.77 15.80
CA HIS A 20 2.76 3.68 15.89
C HIS A 20 4.06 3.03 16.39
N ASN A 21 4.08 1.71 16.58
CA ASN A 21 5.22 0.93 17.06
C ASN A 21 5.75 1.40 18.42
N PHE A 22 4.87 1.83 19.33
CA PHE A 22 5.24 2.24 20.68
C PHE A 22 5.70 1.03 21.53
N GLY A 23 6.61 1.30 22.47
CA GLY A 23 6.96 0.34 23.53
C GLY A 23 5.78 0.13 24.49
N GLY A 24 5.69 -1.07 25.07
CA GLY A 24 4.71 -1.40 26.11
C GLY A 24 5.23 -1.12 27.51
N GLY A 25 4.33 -1.13 28.49
CA GLY A 25 4.71 -1.20 29.90
C GLY A 25 5.34 -2.56 30.25
N ARG A 26 6.02 -2.65 31.40
CA ARG A 26 6.60 -3.91 31.89
C ARG A 26 5.52 -4.98 32.00
N ALA A 27 5.85 -6.22 31.66
CA ALA A 27 4.88 -7.32 31.77
C ALA A 27 4.67 -7.76 33.22
N THR A 28 5.74 -7.72 34.03
CA THR A 28 5.79 -8.13 35.44
C THR A 28 6.21 -6.96 36.33
N HIS A 29 6.53 -7.23 37.61
CA HIS A 29 6.94 -6.25 38.62
C HIS A 29 5.87 -5.20 38.96
N GLY A 30 4.67 -5.67 39.31
CA GLY A 30 3.61 -4.81 39.86
C GLY A 30 2.81 -4.00 38.84
N ASN A 31 2.97 -4.25 37.53
CA ASN A 31 2.08 -3.66 36.53
C ASN A 31 0.72 -4.38 36.53
N SER A 32 -0.35 -3.66 36.85
CA SER A 32 -1.71 -4.21 36.94
C SER A 32 -2.44 -4.23 35.59
N VAL A 33 -2.54 -3.09 34.89
CA VAL A 33 -3.40 -2.95 33.68
C VAL A 33 -2.69 -2.21 32.53
N SER A 34 -1.51 -1.64 32.77
CA SER A 34 -0.94 -0.62 31.89
C SER A 34 -0.06 -1.17 30.75
N HIS A 35 0.01 -2.49 30.57
CA HIS A 35 0.91 -3.20 29.64
C HIS A 35 0.90 -2.67 28.21
N ARG A 36 -0.29 -2.29 27.71
CA ARG A 36 -0.48 -1.82 26.32
C ARG A 36 -1.01 -0.38 26.22
N THR A 37 -0.88 0.39 27.30
CA THR A 37 -1.36 1.77 27.36
C THR A 37 -0.48 2.72 26.55
N HIS A 38 -1.00 3.91 26.28
CA HIS A 38 -0.33 4.95 25.50
C HIS A 38 0.69 5.78 26.31
N GLY A 39 0.78 5.55 27.61
CA GLY A 39 1.60 6.34 28.51
C GLY A 39 1.12 7.79 28.63
N SER A 40 2.03 8.71 28.97
CA SER A 40 1.67 10.11 29.12
C SER A 40 1.37 10.79 27.78
N THR A 41 0.24 11.50 27.73
CA THR A 41 -0.17 12.24 26.53
C THR A 41 0.37 13.68 26.51
N GLY A 42 0.56 14.32 27.66
CA GLY A 42 0.92 15.74 27.78
C GLY A 42 1.65 16.10 29.07
N GLN A 43 1.90 17.40 29.25
CA GLN A 43 2.51 17.98 30.45
C GLN A 43 1.44 18.45 31.44
N ARG A 44 1.85 18.82 32.66
CA ARG A 44 0.96 19.33 33.73
C ARG A 44 0.51 20.77 33.46
N GLN A 45 1.13 21.78 34.08
CA GLN A 45 0.60 23.14 34.14
C GLN A 45 0.74 23.87 32.80
N ASP A 46 1.95 23.93 32.26
CA ASP A 46 2.23 24.56 30.97
C ASP A 46 2.63 23.48 29.97
N PRO A 47 1.98 23.31 28.81
CA PRO A 47 0.91 24.12 28.18
C PRO A 47 -0.54 23.69 28.51
N GLY A 48 -0.77 22.81 29.50
CA GLY A 48 -2.11 22.42 29.96
C GLY A 48 -3.01 21.73 28.92
N LYS A 49 -2.45 21.22 27.81
CA LYS A 49 -3.21 20.61 26.71
C LYS A 49 -2.44 19.51 25.99
N VAL A 50 -3.17 18.71 25.22
CA VAL A 50 -2.59 17.77 24.27
C VAL A 50 -2.33 18.48 22.93
N PHE A 51 -1.12 18.31 22.37
CA PHE A 51 -0.77 18.89 21.08
C PHE A 51 -1.50 18.21 19.91
N LYS A 52 -1.79 18.99 18.86
CA LYS A 52 -2.35 18.46 17.60
C LYS A 52 -1.35 17.51 16.95
N GLY A 53 -1.86 16.44 16.32
CA GLY A 53 -1.02 15.40 15.70
C GLY A 53 -0.35 14.45 16.69
N LYS A 54 -0.67 14.51 17.99
CA LYS A 54 -0.21 13.53 18.97
C LYS A 54 -0.65 12.13 18.53
N LYS A 55 0.31 11.20 18.52
CA LYS A 55 0.09 9.80 18.13
C LYS A 55 -0.82 9.11 19.15
N MET A 56 -1.98 8.65 18.70
CA MET A 56 -3.00 7.97 19.49
C MET A 56 -3.56 6.75 18.76
N ALA A 57 -4.34 5.92 19.47
CA ALA A 57 -5.11 4.83 18.86
C ALA A 57 -6.12 5.37 17.84
N GLY A 58 -6.54 4.55 16.89
CA GLY A 58 -7.47 4.97 15.84
C GLY A 58 -7.47 4.07 14.63
N HIS A 59 -8.19 4.49 13.59
CA HIS A 59 -8.26 3.77 12.32
C HIS A 59 -6.88 3.65 11.68
N MET A 60 -6.56 2.44 11.21
CA MET A 60 -5.29 2.11 10.54
C MET A 60 -5.56 1.37 9.23
N GLY A 61 -4.85 1.77 8.18
CA GLY A 61 -5.05 1.25 6.82
C GLY A 61 -6.19 1.97 6.10
N ASP A 62 -6.63 1.41 4.98
CA ASP A 62 -7.65 1.98 4.08
C ASP A 62 -7.31 3.38 3.55
N VAL A 63 -6.03 3.71 3.57
CA VAL A 63 -5.50 4.95 3.02
C VAL A 63 -4.78 4.65 1.70
N ARG A 64 -4.84 5.60 0.77
CA ARG A 64 -4.10 5.55 -0.49
C ARG A 64 -2.61 5.73 -0.21
N VAL A 65 -1.80 4.75 -0.62
CA VAL A 65 -0.35 4.73 -0.43
C VAL A 65 0.33 4.43 -1.76
N THR A 66 1.48 5.07 -1.99
CA THR A 66 2.32 4.84 -3.15
C THR A 66 3.65 4.24 -2.71
N THR A 67 3.95 3.02 -3.18
CA THR A 67 5.30 2.47 -3.12
C THR A 67 6.07 3.00 -4.32
N GLN A 68 7.18 3.69 -4.06
CA GLN A 68 7.98 4.32 -5.11
C GLN A 68 9.16 3.44 -5.53
N ASN A 69 9.66 3.66 -6.75
CA ASN A 69 10.90 3.07 -7.28
C ASN A 69 10.92 1.53 -7.32
N VAL A 70 9.78 0.92 -7.62
CA VAL A 70 9.66 -0.53 -7.71
C VAL A 70 10.21 -1.03 -9.05
N GLU A 71 10.85 -2.20 -9.04
CA GLU A 71 11.45 -2.82 -10.23
C GLU A 71 10.42 -3.69 -10.96
N VAL A 72 10.36 -3.58 -12.29
CA VAL A 72 9.60 -4.47 -13.16
C VAL A 72 10.57 -5.54 -13.65
N VAL A 73 10.30 -6.80 -13.33
CA VAL A 73 11.17 -7.93 -13.67
C VAL A 73 10.89 -8.45 -15.06
N SER A 74 9.60 -8.59 -15.39
CA SER A 74 9.16 -9.13 -16.67
C SER A 74 7.73 -8.68 -16.96
N THR A 75 7.38 -8.67 -18.24
CA THR A 75 6.03 -8.40 -18.73
C THR A 75 5.60 -9.55 -19.61
N ASP A 76 4.51 -10.21 -19.26
CA ASP A 76 3.88 -11.23 -20.10
C ASP A 76 2.84 -10.56 -20.98
N VAL A 77 3.17 -10.46 -22.28
CA VAL A 77 2.31 -9.78 -23.24
C VAL A 77 1.08 -10.64 -23.55
N GLU A 78 1.17 -11.95 -23.61
CA GLU A 78 0.04 -12.80 -23.97
C GLU A 78 -1.04 -12.78 -22.89
N ARG A 79 -0.63 -12.87 -21.62
CA ARG A 79 -1.55 -12.89 -20.47
C ARG A 79 -1.88 -11.50 -19.92
N GLY A 80 -1.18 -10.46 -20.36
CA GLY A 80 -1.37 -9.09 -19.85
C GLY A 80 -0.90 -8.91 -18.41
N LEU A 81 0.12 -9.66 -17.98
CA LEU A 81 0.62 -9.63 -16.60
C LEU A 81 1.92 -8.80 -16.51
N ILE A 82 2.07 -8.09 -15.40
CA ILE A 82 3.28 -7.33 -15.07
C ILE A 82 3.86 -7.93 -13.80
N LEU A 83 5.10 -8.42 -13.88
CA LEU A 83 5.80 -8.99 -12.74
C LEU A 83 6.63 -7.89 -12.08
N ILE A 84 6.23 -7.52 -10.86
CA ILE A 84 6.84 -6.44 -10.09
C ILE A 84 7.61 -7.06 -8.92
N ARG A 85 8.87 -6.68 -8.76
CA ARG A 85 9.68 -7.06 -7.60
C ARG A 85 9.54 -6.00 -6.51
N GLY A 86 8.75 -6.34 -5.49
CA GLY A 86 8.59 -5.51 -4.31
C GLY A 86 7.20 -5.60 -3.71
N SER A 87 6.88 -4.62 -2.86
CA SER A 87 5.60 -4.55 -2.17
C SER A 87 4.56 -3.76 -2.96
N VAL A 88 3.43 -4.39 -3.26
CA VAL A 88 2.25 -3.75 -3.84
C VAL A 88 1.27 -3.41 -2.71
N PRO A 89 0.85 -2.14 -2.57
CA PRO A 89 -0.10 -1.74 -1.54
C PRO A 89 -1.51 -2.24 -1.87
N GLY A 90 -2.09 -3.03 -0.95
CA GLY A 90 -3.47 -3.48 -1.01
C GLY A 90 -3.63 -4.99 -0.84
N ALA A 91 -4.89 -5.45 -0.85
CA ALA A 91 -5.21 -6.87 -0.84
C ALA A 91 -5.12 -7.46 -2.26
N LYS A 92 -5.04 -8.79 -2.36
CA LYS A 92 -5.09 -9.48 -3.66
C LYS A 92 -6.40 -9.15 -4.38
N GLY A 93 -6.30 -8.77 -5.65
CA GLY A 93 -7.45 -8.40 -6.48
C GLY A 93 -7.93 -6.94 -6.31
N ALA A 94 -7.24 -6.14 -5.48
CA ALA A 94 -7.53 -4.72 -5.38
C ALA A 94 -7.05 -3.96 -6.64
N TRP A 95 -7.74 -2.85 -6.95
CA TRP A 95 -7.34 -1.94 -8.00
C TRP A 95 -6.04 -1.22 -7.64
N ILE A 96 -5.10 -1.25 -8.58
CA ILE A 96 -3.77 -0.67 -8.43
C ILE A 96 -3.50 0.25 -9.63
N VAL A 97 -2.94 1.41 -9.35
CA VAL A 97 -2.48 2.35 -10.37
C VAL A 97 -0.97 2.23 -10.48
N VAL A 98 -0.49 1.83 -11.65
CA VAL A 98 0.93 1.80 -11.99
C VAL A 98 1.24 3.01 -12.85
N ARG A 99 2.30 3.73 -12.49
CA ARG A 99 2.78 4.91 -13.24
C ARG A 99 4.31 4.89 -13.32
N ASP A 100 4.86 5.68 -14.22
CA ASP A 100 6.30 5.87 -14.30
C ASP A 100 6.86 6.44 -12.99
N ALA A 101 8.08 6.03 -12.64
CA ALA A 101 8.71 6.47 -11.40
C ALA A 101 9.06 7.96 -11.48
N VAL A 102 8.59 8.75 -10.52
CA VAL A 102 8.84 10.21 -10.52
C VAL A 102 10.29 10.55 -10.17
N LYS A 103 10.96 9.69 -9.39
CA LYS A 103 12.32 9.95 -8.86
C LYS A 103 13.45 9.39 -9.72
N VAL A 104 13.13 8.67 -10.79
CA VAL A 104 14.11 7.96 -11.62
C VAL A 104 13.83 8.32 -13.06
N GLU A 105 14.88 8.67 -13.80
CA GLU A 105 14.75 8.97 -15.22
C GLU A 105 14.19 7.78 -15.98
N LEU A 106 13.33 8.08 -16.96
CA LEU A 106 12.79 7.05 -17.84
C LEU A 106 13.93 6.44 -18.65
N PRO A 107 13.95 5.11 -18.84
CA PRO A 107 14.90 4.48 -19.74
C PRO A 107 14.71 5.05 -21.16
N LYS A 108 15.83 5.28 -21.85
CA LYS A 108 15.85 5.92 -23.17
C LYS A 108 15.07 5.13 -24.24
N ASP A 109 14.93 3.84 -24.02
CA ASP A 109 14.29 2.88 -24.93
C ASP A 109 12.78 2.75 -24.71
N ALA A 110 12.19 3.54 -23.79
CA ALA A 110 10.76 3.49 -23.51
C ALA A 110 9.94 4.10 -24.67
N PRO A 111 8.97 3.37 -25.25
CA PRO A 111 8.13 3.87 -26.33
C PRO A 111 7.16 4.95 -25.81
N LYS A 112 7.17 6.13 -26.45
CA LYS A 112 6.25 7.25 -26.19
C LYS A 112 5.31 7.39 -27.40
N PRO A 113 4.00 7.60 -27.24
CA PRO A 113 3.24 7.79 -25.99
C PRO A 113 2.79 6.48 -25.29
N ALA A 114 2.72 5.37 -26.01
CA ALA A 114 2.43 4.04 -25.46
C ALA A 114 2.92 2.93 -26.41
N ALA A 115 3.29 1.77 -25.87
CA ALA A 115 3.44 0.55 -26.66
C ALA A 115 2.05 -0.02 -26.96
N LEU A 116 1.49 0.29 -28.13
CA LEU A 116 0.22 -0.29 -28.57
C LEU A 116 0.46 -1.74 -29.00
N ARG A 117 -0.36 -2.66 -28.47
CA ARG A 117 -0.44 -4.00 -29.04
C ARG A 117 -1.20 -3.89 -30.36
N ALA A 118 -0.60 -4.33 -31.46
CA ALA A 118 -1.37 -4.64 -32.66
C ALA A 118 -2.37 -5.74 -32.29
N ALA A 119 -3.66 -5.48 -32.48
CA ALA A 119 -4.70 -6.47 -32.19
C ALA A 119 -4.42 -7.73 -33.03
N LYS A 120 -4.15 -8.86 -32.38
CA LYS A 120 -4.34 -10.16 -33.02
C LYS A 120 -5.84 -10.34 -33.19
N THR A 121 -6.34 -10.06 -34.40
CA THR A 121 -7.66 -10.53 -34.85
C THR A 121 -7.57 -12.04 -35.02
N GLU A 122 -7.79 -12.80 -33.95
CA GLU A 122 -8.23 -14.19 -34.07
C GLU A 122 -9.75 -14.16 -34.07
N ALA A 123 -10.30 -14.21 -35.28
CA ALA A 123 -11.71 -14.47 -35.50
C ALA A 123 -12.04 -15.84 -34.90
N ALA A 124 -12.78 -15.85 -33.79
CA ALA A 124 -13.44 -17.07 -33.32
C ALA A 124 -14.45 -17.48 -34.41
N PRO A 125 -14.40 -18.73 -34.93
CA PRO A 125 -15.45 -19.21 -35.81
C PRO A 125 -16.76 -19.27 -35.03
N ALA A 126 -17.79 -18.64 -35.58
CA ALA A 126 -19.15 -18.84 -35.15
C ALA A 126 -19.47 -20.34 -35.30
N ASN A 127 -19.77 -21.02 -34.19
CA ASN A 127 -20.34 -22.36 -34.29
C ASN A 127 -21.85 -22.21 -34.44
N GLU A 128 -22.31 -22.38 -35.68
CA GLU A 128 -23.70 -22.66 -36.02
C GLU A 128 -24.08 -24.06 -35.52
N GLY A 129 -25.21 -24.15 -34.81
CA GLY A 129 -26.07 -25.35 -34.73
C GLY A 129 -25.66 -26.49 -33.79
N ALA A 130 -26.52 -26.79 -32.81
CA ALA A 130 -27.33 -28.02 -32.74
C ALA A 130 -27.93 -28.22 -31.33
N GLU A 131 -29.27 -28.31 -31.30
CA GLU A 131 -30.19 -28.93 -30.31
C GLU A 131 -30.18 -28.49 -28.84
#